data_AF-A0A3A8PDN0-F1
#
_entry.id   AF-A0A3A8PDN0-F1
#
_cell.length_a   1.000
_cell.length_b   1.000
_cell.length_c   1.000
_cell.angle_alpha   90.00
_cell.angle_beta   90.00
_cell.angle_gamma   90.00
#
_symmetry.space_group_name_H-M   'P 1'
#
loop_
_entity.id
_entity.type
_entity.pdbx_description
1 polymer ?
#
loop_
_entity_poly.entity_id
_entity_poly.type
_entity_poly.pdbx_seq_one_letter_code
_entity_poly.pdbx_strand_id
1 'polypeptide(L)'
;MKTERMSSGRRLAWVLTTFAVALTGMGCGEECVDEFDCRDKGTPPEGQCYVCVEQRCELTSIPEADAGTTVDAGTGADAGTQADAGTRTDAGTVTDAGPQTDAGASTDAGTSSDAGTVTDAGTVTDAGTQTDAGTVTDAGTVPCSSATYDPKLGTLQLASGFVAGESAALPDTAGPVGVTPGPTYSLYTVVSQSDVGPHALHSLGTWPQVSLGATPLFDVAAPADRGPSAMLFLSPFVETDGQHVFTGYTKSGAGFPGSLSLYDSTTPAASTYVSAPGNFTAGVVPGALLVNGNGLDTVSAGLAIYALKTDTSPFTALKVGTLPPENGGSGFTAVSTHGVAMLGYYSDTVFANVGHAVAPAKITQALRSGTPFVVADAPMLDVGSNFVAAAGQGTGVAVLRGDYVPPTYEFAGTDISRFAFTVTDGGETVTVGARQPVLTYVDQCTSVTLMTSIGADLLVGVDDKNGTRLVRIQQAQ
;
A
#
# COMPACT_ATOMS: atom_id res chain seq x y z
N MET A 1 56.53 -41.64 20.26
CA MET A 1 57.13 -42.36 21.41
C MET A 1 56.43 -41.84 22.65
N LYS A 2 55.50 -42.61 23.23
CA LYS A 2 55.71 -43.49 24.43
C LYS A 2 56.20 -42.66 25.62
N THR A 3 55.59 -42.64 26.81
CA THR A 3 54.70 -43.58 27.53
C THR A 3 54.29 -42.85 28.82
N GLU A 4 53.03 -42.69 29.22
CA GLU A 4 52.07 -43.68 29.77
C GLU A 4 52.28 -44.02 31.26
N ARG A 5 51.14 -44.14 32.00
CA ARG A 5 50.83 -44.93 33.23
C ARG A 5 50.68 -44.15 34.55
N MET A 6 49.71 -44.43 35.43
CA MET A 6 48.78 -45.56 35.53
C MET A 6 47.66 -45.34 36.58
N SER A 7 46.47 -45.88 36.25
CA SER A 7 45.56 -46.69 37.12
C SER A 7 44.86 -46.01 38.30
N SER A 8 43.66 -46.40 38.77
CA SER A 8 42.81 -47.61 38.66
C SER A 8 41.44 -47.17 39.21
N GLY A 9 40.23 -47.56 38.78
CA GLY A 9 39.77 -48.81 38.18
C GLY A 9 39.09 -49.68 39.25
N ARG A 10 37.74 -49.75 39.27
CA ARG A 10 36.90 -50.94 39.60
C ARG A 10 35.39 -50.62 39.47
N ARG A 11 34.71 -51.08 38.39
CA ARG A 11 33.89 -52.31 38.21
C ARG A 11 32.39 -52.08 38.55
N LEU A 12 31.48 -52.07 37.55
CA LEU A 12 30.63 -53.19 37.05
C LEU A 12 29.68 -53.73 38.16
N ALA A 13 28.36 -53.91 38.04
CA ALA A 13 27.47 -54.25 36.92
C ALA A 13 25.99 -54.33 37.41
N TRP A 14 25.01 -53.98 36.55
CA TRP A 14 23.65 -54.58 36.32
C TRP A 14 22.64 -54.64 37.52
N VAL A 15 21.31 -54.44 37.47
CA VAL A 15 20.25 -54.43 36.43
C VAL A 15 18.92 -53.89 37.03
N LEU A 16 18.05 -53.34 36.16
CA LEU A 16 16.60 -53.02 36.23
C LEU A 16 15.87 -52.95 37.60
N THR A 17 15.13 -51.86 37.84
CA THR A 17 13.64 -51.87 37.88
C THR A 17 13.04 -50.45 37.83
N THR A 18 11.94 -50.33 37.10
CA THR A 18 11.04 -49.19 36.95
C THR A 18 10.37 -48.77 38.27
N PHE A 19 10.34 -47.46 38.56
CA PHE A 19 9.22 -46.82 39.27
C PHE A 19 9.18 -45.32 38.93
N ALA A 20 8.12 -44.92 38.24
CA ALA A 20 7.79 -43.52 37.98
C ALA A 20 7.00 -42.97 39.18
N VAL A 21 7.41 -41.83 39.72
CA VAL A 21 6.54 -40.92 40.48
C VAL A 21 6.92 -39.49 40.11
N ALA A 22 5.89 -38.74 39.72
CA ALA A 22 5.92 -37.38 39.23
C ALA A 22 6.35 -36.36 40.28
N LEU A 23 7.11 -35.35 39.84
CA LEU A 23 7.18 -34.04 40.47
C LEU A 23 6.62 -33.02 39.47
N THR A 24 5.41 -32.58 39.77
CA THR A 24 4.75 -31.40 39.22
C THR A 24 5.44 -30.14 39.74
N GLY A 25 5.64 -29.17 38.85
CA GLY A 25 6.21 -27.86 39.20
C GLY A 25 6.40 -27.03 37.94
N MET A 26 5.42 -26.16 37.69
CA MET A 26 5.22 -25.33 36.50
C MET A 26 6.40 -24.40 36.17
N GLY A 27 6.64 -24.28 34.87
CA GLY A 27 7.40 -23.23 34.22
C GLY A 27 6.97 -23.17 32.76
N CYS A 28 5.66 -22.99 32.52
CA CYS A 28 5.14 -22.66 31.20
C CYS A 28 5.70 -21.27 30.85
N GLY A 29 6.53 -21.19 29.81
CA GLY A 29 6.86 -19.90 29.20
C GLY A 29 5.58 -19.29 28.61
N GLU A 30 5.53 -17.96 28.59
CA GLU A 30 4.43 -17.22 27.96
C GLU A 30 4.33 -17.65 26.49
N GLU A 31 3.17 -18.20 26.11
CA GLU A 31 2.90 -18.76 24.79
C GLU A 31 2.26 -17.71 23.86
N CYS A 32 1.72 -16.63 24.43
CA CYS A 32 1.22 -15.44 23.72
C CYS A 32 1.18 -14.21 24.64
N VAL A 33 1.30 -13.01 24.07
CA VAL A 33 1.06 -11.71 24.72
C VAL A 33 -0.24 -11.09 24.20
N ASP A 34 -0.59 -11.35 22.94
CA ASP A 34 -1.84 -10.94 22.32
C ASP A 34 -2.41 -12.03 21.37
N GLU A 35 -3.56 -11.76 20.76
CA GLU A 35 -4.23 -12.68 19.81
C GLU A 35 -3.38 -12.98 18.57
N PHE A 36 -2.46 -12.08 18.21
CA PHE A 36 -1.60 -12.18 17.03
C PHE A 36 -0.59 -13.33 17.16
N ASP A 37 -0.13 -13.59 18.39
CA ASP A 37 0.85 -14.65 18.70
C ASP A 37 0.27 -16.07 18.53
N CYS A 38 -1.06 -16.21 18.49
CA CYS A 38 -1.73 -17.51 18.38
C CYS A 38 -1.94 -18.01 16.94
N ARG A 39 -1.47 -17.25 15.93
CA ARG A 39 -1.60 -17.60 14.50
C ARG A 39 -0.95 -18.94 14.12
N ASP A 40 0.12 -19.32 14.83
CA ASP A 40 0.97 -20.47 14.48
C ASP A 40 0.40 -21.79 15.05
N LYS A 41 -0.77 -21.75 15.72
CA LYS A 41 -1.47 -22.94 16.22
C LYS A 41 -2.16 -23.76 15.13
N GLY A 42 -2.16 -23.28 13.89
CA GLY A 42 -2.79 -23.93 12.75
C GLY A 42 -4.26 -23.57 12.61
N THR A 43 -4.94 -24.21 11.65
CA THR A 43 -6.36 -23.94 11.36
C THR A 43 -7.25 -24.43 12.50
N PRO A 44 -8.02 -23.56 13.17
CA PRO A 44 -8.95 -23.98 14.21
C PRO A 44 -10.15 -24.77 13.61
N PRO A 45 -10.84 -25.60 14.41
CA PRO A 45 -12.08 -26.24 14.01
C PRO A 45 -13.17 -25.23 13.62
N GLU A 46 -14.11 -25.65 12.78
CA GLU A 46 -15.24 -24.83 12.32
C GLU A 46 -16.03 -24.25 13.51
N GLY A 47 -16.27 -22.93 13.50
CA GLY A 47 -16.94 -22.21 14.59
C GLY A 47 -16.06 -21.88 15.80
N GLN A 48 -14.73 -22.05 15.72
CA GLN A 48 -13.80 -21.70 16.79
C GLN A 48 -12.62 -20.84 16.30
N CYS A 49 -12.01 -20.08 17.21
CA CYS A 49 -10.77 -19.34 17.00
C CYS A 49 -9.78 -19.58 18.16
N TYR A 50 -8.48 -19.43 17.89
CA TYR A 50 -7.46 -19.39 18.95
C TYR A 50 -7.36 -17.97 19.51
N VAL A 51 -7.52 -17.82 20.82
CA VAL A 51 -7.40 -16.55 21.53
C VAL A 51 -6.34 -16.65 22.61
N CYS A 52 -5.65 -15.54 22.89
CA CYS A 52 -4.69 -15.49 23.98
C CYS A 52 -5.41 -15.30 25.31
N VAL A 53 -5.44 -16.34 26.14
CA VAL A 53 -6.02 -16.34 27.48
C VAL A 53 -4.92 -16.68 28.47
N GLU A 54 -4.66 -15.77 29.43
CA GLU A 54 -3.65 -15.96 30.47
C GLU A 54 -2.29 -16.43 29.92
N GLN A 55 -1.84 -15.78 28.84
CA GLN A 55 -0.58 -16.04 28.14
C GLN A 55 -0.48 -17.43 27.48
N ARG A 56 -1.64 -18.02 27.13
CA ARG A 56 -1.75 -19.29 26.41
C ARG A 56 -2.78 -19.20 25.30
N CYS A 57 -2.52 -19.90 24.20
CA CYS A 57 -3.45 -19.95 23.08
C CYS A 57 -4.52 -21.01 23.33
N GLU A 58 -5.74 -20.58 23.61
CA GLU A 58 -6.89 -21.44 23.89
C GLU A 58 -7.94 -21.36 22.78
N LEU A 59 -8.64 -22.46 22.51
CA LEU A 59 -9.75 -22.49 21.56
C LEU A 59 -11.01 -21.92 22.18
N THR A 60 -11.58 -20.90 21.55
CA THR A 60 -12.85 -20.29 21.93
C THR A 60 -13.85 -20.41 20.78
N SER A 61 -15.11 -20.70 21.11
CA SER A 61 -16.21 -20.71 20.14
C SER A 61 -16.55 -19.29 19.70
N ILE A 62 -16.66 -19.10 18.38
CA ILE A 62 -17.15 -17.85 17.78
C ILE A 62 -18.65 -17.76 18.12
N PRO A 63 -19.10 -16.76 18.91
CA PRO A 63 -20.52 -16.61 19.18
C PRO A 63 -21.26 -16.30 17.87
N GLU A 64 -22.28 -17.09 17.53
CA GLU A 64 -23.23 -16.75 16.48
C GLU A 64 -23.83 -15.38 16.81
N ALA A 65 -23.78 -14.46 15.84
CA ALA A 65 -24.43 -13.17 15.96
C ALA A 65 -25.95 -13.39 16.01
N ASP A 66 -26.49 -13.42 17.22
CA ASP A 66 -27.91 -13.24 17.46
C ASP A 66 -28.30 -11.90 16.84
N ALA A 67 -29.33 -11.88 16.01
CA ALA A 67 -29.89 -10.66 15.43
C ALA A 67 -30.57 -9.86 16.55
N GLY A 68 -29.73 -9.21 17.36
CA GLY A 68 -30.10 -8.42 18.52
C GLY A 68 -30.84 -7.17 18.07
N THR A 69 -32.12 -7.16 18.40
CA THR A 69 -33.05 -6.03 18.38
C THR A 69 -32.40 -4.70 18.71
N THR A 70 -32.74 -3.70 17.89
CA THR A 70 -32.43 -2.27 18.07
C THR A 70 -32.65 -1.81 19.51
N VAL A 71 -31.59 -1.30 20.14
CA VAL A 71 -31.68 -0.52 21.37
C VAL A 71 -32.10 0.89 20.97
N ASP A 72 -33.34 1.25 21.29
CA ASP A 72 -33.84 2.61 21.14
C ASP A 72 -33.17 3.54 22.15
N ALA A 73 -32.77 4.71 21.66
CA ALA A 73 -32.14 5.77 22.42
C ALA A 73 -33.08 6.32 23.50
N GLY A 74 -32.58 6.42 24.73
CA GLY A 74 -33.27 7.13 25.79
C GLY A 74 -33.33 8.64 25.53
N THR A 75 -34.53 9.22 25.67
CA THR A 75 -34.71 10.60 26.15
C THR A 75 -36.01 10.74 26.95
N GLY A 76 -35.88 11.11 28.22
CA GLY A 76 -36.59 12.24 28.84
C GLY A 76 -38.10 12.17 29.17
N ALA A 77 -38.36 11.81 30.43
CA ALA A 77 -39.29 12.45 31.39
C ALA A 77 -40.82 12.49 31.18
N ASP A 78 -41.49 12.07 32.26
CA ASP A 78 -42.92 12.02 32.57
C ASP A 78 -43.72 13.33 32.36
N ALA A 79 -44.98 13.19 31.93
CA ALA A 79 -46.17 13.56 32.70
C ALA A 79 -47.48 13.36 31.91
N GLY A 80 -48.48 12.73 32.54
CA GLY A 80 -49.90 13.10 32.34
C GLY A 80 -50.88 12.02 31.83
N THR A 81 -51.36 11.18 32.76
CA THR A 81 -52.75 10.69 32.95
C THR A 81 -53.80 10.89 31.84
N GLN A 82 -54.45 9.80 31.39
CA GLN A 82 -55.89 9.52 31.62
C GLN A 82 -56.32 8.11 31.16
N ALA A 83 -57.42 7.64 31.74
CA ALA A 83 -57.82 6.25 31.94
C ALA A 83 -58.97 5.76 31.04
N ASP A 84 -59.15 4.42 31.09
CA ASP A 84 -60.35 3.59 30.94
C ASP A 84 -61.09 3.47 29.60
N ALA A 85 -61.18 2.24 29.08
CA ALA A 85 -62.32 1.31 29.33
C ALA A 85 -62.38 0.17 28.30
N GLY A 86 -62.65 -1.07 28.73
CA GLY A 86 -63.21 -2.10 27.83
C GLY A 86 -62.83 -3.56 28.08
N THR A 87 -63.53 -4.19 29.01
CA THR A 87 -63.56 -5.63 29.36
C THR A 87 -63.79 -6.64 28.21
N ARG A 88 -63.16 -7.83 28.26
CA ARG A 88 -63.81 -9.13 28.56
C ARG A 88 -62.83 -10.32 28.47
N THR A 89 -62.94 -11.21 29.45
CA THR A 89 -62.37 -12.58 29.53
C THR A 89 -63.52 -13.57 29.32
N ASP A 90 -63.35 -14.64 28.53
CA ASP A 90 -63.41 -16.03 29.03
C ASP A 90 -63.30 -17.14 27.97
N ALA A 91 -62.51 -18.16 28.36
CA ALA A 91 -62.64 -19.61 28.24
C ALA A 91 -62.95 -20.33 26.91
N GLY A 92 -62.13 -21.36 26.63
CA GLY A 92 -62.50 -22.47 25.74
C GLY A 92 -61.37 -23.41 25.35
N THR A 93 -60.92 -24.29 26.25
CA THR A 93 -60.15 -25.52 25.94
C THR A 93 -61.07 -26.60 25.38
N VAL A 94 -60.72 -27.23 24.24
CA VAL A 94 -61.04 -28.64 23.95
C VAL A 94 -59.99 -29.24 23.00
N THR A 95 -59.47 -30.42 23.37
CA THR A 95 -58.50 -31.23 22.61
C THR A 95 -59.18 -32.49 22.05
N ASP A 96 -58.68 -32.94 20.89
CA ASP A 96 -58.63 -34.29 20.29
C ASP A 96 -59.87 -35.09 19.86
N ALA A 97 -59.86 -35.50 18.58
CA ALA A 97 -60.05 -36.87 18.07
C ALA A 97 -59.72 -36.87 16.56
N GLY A 98 -58.65 -37.49 16.06
CA GLY A 98 -58.58 -38.92 15.74
C GLY A 98 -57.98 -39.13 14.32
N PRO A 99 -57.53 -40.35 13.96
CA PRO A 99 -56.31 -40.55 13.14
C PRO A 99 -56.48 -41.08 11.70
N GLN A 100 -55.44 -40.86 10.89
CA GLN A 100 -54.80 -41.70 9.84
C GLN A 100 -55.66 -42.51 8.83
N THR A 101 -55.36 -42.38 7.54
CA THR A 101 -54.91 -43.49 6.66
C THR A 101 -54.43 -43.01 5.28
N ASP A 102 -53.25 -43.50 4.88
CA ASP A 102 -52.65 -43.40 3.54
C ASP A 102 -53.33 -44.32 2.51
N ALA A 103 -53.26 -43.96 1.22
CA ALA A 103 -52.68 -44.78 0.14
C ALA A 103 -53.10 -44.28 -1.25
N GLY A 104 -52.17 -44.31 -2.22
CA GLY A 104 -52.53 -44.55 -3.62
C GLY A 104 -51.75 -43.80 -4.71
N ALA A 105 -50.55 -44.31 -5.00
CA ALA A 105 -49.84 -44.41 -6.29
C ALA A 105 -50.21 -43.54 -7.52
N SER A 106 -49.15 -42.91 -8.04
CA SER A 106 -48.70 -42.66 -9.43
C SER A 106 -49.48 -43.28 -10.60
N THR A 107 -49.57 -42.60 -11.75
CA THR A 107 -48.84 -42.90 -13.01
C THR A 107 -49.25 -41.95 -14.17
N ASP A 108 -48.27 -41.19 -14.66
CA ASP A 108 -47.82 -40.86 -16.03
C ASP A 108 -48.72 -40.60 -17.27
N ALA A 109 -48.12 -39.76 -18.13
CA ALA A 109 -48.15 -39.66 -19.60
C ALA A 109 -49.32 -38.99 -20.37
N GLY A 110 -48.96 -38.07 -21.27
CA GLY A 110 -49.77 -37.71 -22.44
C GLY A 110 -49.52 -36.34 -23.08
N THR A 111 -48.58 -36.27 -24.02
CA THR A 111 -48.32 -35.18 -24.97
C THR A 111 -49.49 -34.91 -25.94
N SER A 112 -49.70 -33.62 -26.32
CA SER A 112 -49.57 -33.07 -27.70
C SER A 112 -50.60 -32.01 -28.13
N SER A 113 -50.02 -30.93 -28.72
CA SER A 113 -50.43 -30.08 -29.85
C SER A 113 -51.72 -29.23 -29.88
N ASP A 114 -51.44 -27.91 -29.94
CA ASP A 114 -51.76 -26.94 -31.00
C ASP A 114 -53.22 -26.48 -31.23
N ALA A 115 -53.46 -25.17 -31.10
CA ALA A 115 -53.98 -24.31 -32.18
C ALA A 115 -54.35 -22.90 -31.67
N GLY A 116 -53.71 -21.89 -32.26
CA GLY A 116 -54.33 -20.67 -32.77
C GLY A 116 -54.91 -19.64 -31.78
N THR A 117 -54.34 -18.44 -31.76
CA THR A 117 -54.85 -17.27 -32.52
C THR A 117 -54.09 -16.00 -32.11
N VAL A 118 -53.56 -15.32 -33.13
CA VAL A 118 -53.14 -13.91 -33.09
C VAL A 118 -54.40 -13.04 -33.18
N THR A 119 -54.52 -11.97 -32.39
CA THR A 119 -55.05 -10.67 -32.85
C THR A 119 -54.60 -9.52 -31.92
N ASP A 120 -54.33 -8.40 -32.59
CA ASP A 120 -53.77 -7.10 -32.24
C ASP A 120 -54.52 -6.20 -31.22
N ALA A 121 -53.71 -5.29 -30.68
CA ALA A 121 -53.91 -3.84 -30.44
C ALA A 121 -55.15 -3.29 -29.68
N GLY A 122 -54.84 -2.52 -28.63
CA GLY A 122 -55.66 -1.41 -28.10
C GLY A 122 -54.83 -0.54 -27.14
N THR A 123 -54.18 0.52 -27.63
CA THR A 123 -54.52 1.96 -27.47
C THR A 123 -54.71 2.50 -26.03
N VAL A 124 -53.75 3.34 -25.59
CA VAL A 124 -53.81 4.66 -24.89
C VAL A 124 -55.02 4.97 -23.96
N THR A 125 -54.94 5.59 -22.77
CA THR A 125 -54.10 6.72 -22.29
C THR A 125 -54.26 6.93 -20.75
N ASP A 126 -53.17 7.40 -20.14
CA ASP A 126 -52.98 8.47 -19.12
C ASP A 126 -53.41 8.46 -17.63
N ALA A 127 -52.45 9.03 -16.87
CA ALA A 127 -52.50 9.87 -15.67
C ALA A 127 -52.89 9.28 -14.30
N GLY A 128 -51.89 9.25 -13.39
CA GLY A 128 -52.12 9.09 -11.95
C GLY A 128 -50.88 9.09 -11.06
N THR A 129 -50.42 10.30 -10.69
CA THR A 129 -49.77 10.69 -9.42
C THR A 129 -48.36 10.21 -9.05
N GLN A 130 -47.53 11.20 -8.69
CA GLN A 130 -46.17 11.14 -8.16
C GLN A 130 -46.11 10.68 -6.68
N THR A 131 -44.86 10.40 -6.25
CA THR A 131 -44.32 10.31 -4.88
C THR A 131 -44.39 8.89 -4.28
N ASP A 132 -43.30 8.21 -3.90
CA ASP A 132 -42.17 8.70 -3.10
C ASP A 132 -40.84 7.98 -3.37
N ALA A 133 -39.76 8.66 -2.98
CA ALA A 133 -38.37 8.22 -3.09
C ALA A 133 -38.08 6.96 -2.27
N GLY A 134 -37.77 5.87 -2.96
CA GLY A 134 -37.16 4.66 -2.39
C GLY A 134 -35.75 4.46 -2.93
N THR A 135 -34.87 5.46 -2.80
CA THR A 135 -33.43 5.27 -3.00
C THR A 135 -32.85 4.58 -1.77
N VAL A 136 -32.98 3.26 -1.73
CA VAL A 136 -31.93 2.39 -1.21
C VAL A 136 -31.85 1.20 -2.14
N THR A 137 -31.43 1.46 -3.38
CA THR A 137 -30.65 0.42 -4.06
C THR A 137 -29.40 0.30 -3.22
N ASP A 138 -29.25 -0.82 -2.55
CA ASP A 138 -27.95 -1.37 -2.19
C ASP A 138 -26.99 -0.99 -3.32
N ALA A 139 -25.96 -0.18 -3.00
CA ALA A 139 -24.97 0.22 -3.98
C ALA A 139 -24.11 -1.01 -4.28
N GLY A 140 -24.72 -1.98 -4.97
CA GLY A 140 -24.02 -3.09 -5.56
C GLY A 140 -22.97 -2.46 -6.44
N THR A 141 -21.71 -2.62 -6.03
CA THR A 141 -20.54 -2.22 -6.79
C THR A 141 -20.80 -2.64 -8.23
N VAL A 142 -20.86 -1.69 -9.17
CA VAL A 142 -20.97 -2.01 -10.59
C VAL A 142 -19.79 -2.95 -10.87
N PRO A 143 -20.03 -4.21 -11.29
CA PRO A 143 -18.94 -5.12 -11.55
C PRO A 143 -17.94 -4.48 -12.50
N CYS A 144 -16.64 -4.64 -12.28
CA CYS A 144 -15.61 -4.03 -13.14
C CYS A 144 -15.77 -4.42 -14.62
N SER A 145 -16.40 -5.57 -14.89
CA SER A 145 -16.77 -6.00 -16.24
C SER A 145 -17.77 -5.06 -16.93
N SER A 146 -18.69 -4.44 -16.19
CA SER A 146 -19.73 -3.53 -16.70
C SER A 146 -19.50 -2.05 -16.39
N ALA A 147 -18.45 -1.70 -15.65
CA ALA A 147 -18.06 -0.30 -15.43
C ALA A 147 -17.67 0.40 -16.74
N THR A 148 -17.89 1.72 -16.79
CA THR A 148 -17.51 2.58 -17.93
C THR A 148 -16.09 3.08 -17.74
N TYR A 149 -15.25 2.95 -18.77
CA TYR A 149 -13.83 3.29 -18.71
C TYR A 149 -13.52 4.44 -19.67
N ASP A 150 -12.88 5.48 -19.16
CA ASP A 150 -12.13 6.46 -19.95
C ASP A 150 -10.91 5.76 -20.57
N PRO A 151 -10.58 6.01 -21.86
CA PRO A 151 -9.46 5.34 -22.53
C PRO A 151 -8.09 5.64 -21.91
N LYS A 152 -7.94 6.74 -21.16
CA LYS A 152 -6.71 7.11 -20.46
C LYS A 152 -6.81 6.75 -18.98
N LEU A 153 -7.86 7.17 -18.29
CA LEU A 153 -7.95 7.10 -16.83
C LEU A 153 -8.69 5.88 -16.29
N GLY A 154 -9.29 5.08 -17.17
CA GLY A 154 -10.14 3.98 -16.76
C GLY A 154 -11.36 4.48 -16.01
N THR A 155 -11.62 3.94 -14.82
CA THR A 155 -12.72 4.38 -13.95
C THR A 155 -12.34 5.57 -13.07
N LEU A 156 -11.07 5.99 -13.02
CA LEU A 156 -10.64 7.13 -12.20
C LEU A 156 -11.28 8.43 -12.71
N GLN A 157 -11.78 9.24 -11.79
CA GLN A 157 -12.35 10.55 -12.10
C GLN A 157 -11.33 11.66 -11.96
N LEU A 158 -11.17 12.46 -13.00
CA LEU A 158 -10.31 13.64 -12.99
C LEU A 158 -11.01 14.82 -12.31
N ALA A 159 -10.33 15.45 -11.35
CA ALA A 159 -10.84 16.63 -10.68
C ALA A 159 -10.84 17.87 -11.60
N SER A 160 -11.75 18.81 -11.33
CA SER A 160 -11.78 20.10 -12.01
C SER A 160 -10.46 20.86 -11.83
N GLY A 161 -9.98 21.49 -12.89
CA GLY A 161 -8.69 22.21 -12.87
C GLY A 161 -7.48 21.34 -13.23
N PHE A 162 -7.71 20.10 -13.66
CA PHE A 162 -6.68 19.23 -14.25
C PHE A 162 -7.10 18.74 -15.63
N VAL A 163 -6.11 18.36 -16.44
CA VAL A 163 -6.29 17.81 -17.79
C VAL A 163 -5.50 16.50 -17.89
N ALA A 164 -6.16 15.44 -18.36
CA ALA A 164 -5.50 14.21 -18.78
C ALA A 164 -4.92 14.40 -20.19
N GLY A 165 -3.63 14.73 -20.24
CA GLY A 165 -2.84 15.00 -21.45
C GLY A 165 -2.52 13.74 -22.24
N GLU A 166 -1.29 13.57 -22.71
CA GLU A 166 -0.92 12.38 -23.47
C GLU A 166 -1.00 11.11 -22.61
N SER A 167 -1.21 9.97 -23.27
CA SER A 167 -1.13 8.65 -22.66
C SER A 167 -0.35 7.70 -23.56
N ALA A 168 0.38 6.77 -22.95
CA ALA A 168 1.18 5.78 -23.67
C ALA A 168 1.09 4.42 -22.97
N ALA A 169 0.95 3.34 -23.74
CA ALA A 169 1.00 1.99 -23.20
C ALA A 169 2.34 1.75 -22.50
N LEU A 170 2.30 1.09 -21.33
CA LEU A 170 3.48 0.71 -20.58
C LEU A 170 3.66 -0.80 -20.72
N PRO A 171 4.83 -1.30 -21.14
CA PRO A 171 5.07 -2.74 -21.22
C PRO A 171 4.91 -3.40 -19.85
N ASP A 172 4.24 -4.56 -19.79
CA ASP A 172 3.96 -5.28 -18.53
C ASP A 172 5.22 -5.65 -17.71
N THR A 173 6.39 -5.68 -18.36
CA THR A 173 7.68 -5.96 -17.72
C THR A 173 8.36 -4.73 -17.12
N ALA A 174 7.83 -3.53 -17.38
CA ALA A 174 8.35 -2.29 -16.82
C ALA A 174 7.95 -2.17 -15.35
N GLY A 175 8.94 -2.03 -14.47
CA GLY A 175 8.74 -1.68 -13.07
C GLY A 175 8.66 -0.16 -12.85
N PRO A 176 9.38 0.39 -11.86
CA PRO A 176 9.34 1.82 -11.59
C PRO A 176 9.89 2.63 -12.76
N VAL A 177 9.25 3.77 -13.04
CA VAL A 177 9.58 4.65 -14.17
C VAL A 177 10.18 5.95 -13.66
N GLY A 178 11.33 6.32 -14.24
CA GLY A 178 12.01 7.58 -13.99
C GLY A 178 12.01 8.45 -15.23
N VAL A 179 11.95 9.77 -15.03
CA VAL A 179 11.80 10.76 -16.10
C VAL A 179 12.88 11.81 -15.97
N THR A 180 13.63 12.03 -17.05
CA THR A 180 14.64 13.10 -17.11
C THR A 180 14.04 14.50 -17.01
N PRO A 181 14.81 15.50 -16.55
CA PRO A 181 14.38 16.89 -16.65
C PRO A 181 14.03 17.30 -18.09
N GLY A 182 13.05 18.18 -18.24
CA GLY A 182 12.56 18.64 -19.54
C GLY A 182 13.52 19.60 -20.29
N PRO A 183 13.13 20.07 -21.49
CA PRO A 183 11.79 19.96 -22.08
C PRO A 183 11.55 18.65 -22.87
N THR A 184 12.60 17.87 -23.14
CA THR A 184 12.49 16.56 -23.77
C THR A 184 12.66 15.48 -22.72
N TYR A 185 11.60 14.71 -22.47
CA TYR A 185 11.56 13.74 -21.39
C TYR A 185 11.94 12.34 -21.88
N SER A 186 13.18 11.94 -21.64
CA SER A 186 13.59 10.53 -21.74
C SER A 186 13.13 9.75 -20.51
N LEU A 187 12.61 8.55 -20.73
CA LEU A 187 12.10 7.65 -19.70
C LEU A 187 13.03 6.45 -19.51
N TYR A 188 13.14 6.00 -18.26
CA TYR A 188 13.87 4.82 -17.87
C TYR A 188 13.00 3.92 -16.99
N THR A 189 13.24 2.62 -17.04
CA THR A 189 12.59 1.65 -16.16
C THR A 189 13.58 0.60 -15.70
N VAL A 190 13.33 0.02 -14.54
CA VAL A 190 13.97 -1.24 -14.16
C VAL A 190 13.09 -2.40 -14.60
N VAL A 191 13.69 -3.40 -15.25
CA VAL A 191 13.06 -4.67 -15.62
C VAL A 191 13.67 -5.77 -14.76
N SER A 192 12.81 -6.61 -14.19
CA SER A 192 13.19 -7.74 -13.36
C SER A 192 12.46 -8.99 -13.81
N GLN A 193 13.18 -10.09 -14.03
CA GLN A 193 12.56 -11.38 -14.41
C GLN A 193 12.04 -12.17 -13.20
N SER A 194 12.56 -11.87 -12.00
CA SER A 194 12.15 -12.38 -10.69
C SER A 194 12.97 -11.67 -9.60
N ASP A 195 12.85 -12.09 -8.33
CA ASP A 195 13.74 -11.63 -7.25
C ASP A 195 15.21 -12.06 -7.43
N VAL A 196 15.52 -12.97 -8.36
CA VAL A 196 16.88 -13.47 -8.63
C VAL A 196 17.51 -12.79 -9.86
N GLY A 197 16.73 -11.97 -10.56
CA GLY A 197 17.16 -11.25 -11.75
C GLY A 197 17.11 -12.07 -13.04
N PRO A 198 17.75 -11.60 -14.13
CA PRO A 198 18.51 -10.36 -14.22
C PRO A 198 17.68 -9.11 -13.86
N HIS A 199 18.32 -8.14 -13.23
CA HIS A 199 17.75 -6.83 -12.92
C HIS A 199 18.45 -5.81 -13.78
N ALA A 200 17.74 -5.18 -14.71
CA ALA A 200 18.36 -4.32 -15.69
C ALA A 200 17.64 -2.99 -15.81
N LEU A 201 18.43 -1.92 -15.93
CA LEU A 201 17.94 -0.61 -16.33
C LEU A 201 17.77 -0.60 -17.86
N HIS A 202 16.59 -0.19 -18.32
CA HIS A 202 16.26 -0.03 -19.73
C HIS A 202 15.79 1.39 -20.02
N SER A 203 16.01 1.85 -21.25
CA SER A 203 15.29 3.02 -21.76
C SER A 203 13.87 2.62 -22.15
N LEU A 204 12.93 3.52 -21.91
CA LEU A 204 11.55 3.47 -22.44
C LEU A 204 11.34 4.41 -23.63
N GLY A 205 12.39 5.08 -24.13
CA GLY A 205 12.29 6.09 -25.18
C GLY A 205 12.00 7.49 -24.64
N THR A 206 11.30 8.30 -25.44
CA THR A 206 11.02 9.71 -25.14
C THR A 206 9.51 9.93 -25.09
N TRP A 207 9.01 10.57 -24.04
CA TRP A 207 7.58 10.85 -23.89
C TRP A 207 7.01 11.63 -25.09
N PRO A 208 5.82 11.27 -25.63
CA PRO A 208 4.93 10.17 -25.22
C PRO A 208 5.17 8.85 -25.98
N GLN A 209 6.27 8.71 -26.71
CA GLN A 209 6.61 7.48 -27.45
C GLN A 209 7.32 6.49 -26.51
N VAL A 210 6.51 5.67 -25.84
CA VAL A 210 6.98 4.66 -24.87
C VAL A 210 7.16 3.30 -25.54
N SER A 211 8.36 2.75 -25.45
CA SER A 211 8.67 1.39 -25.88
C SER A 211 9.90 0.87 -25.15
N LEU A 212 9.89 -0.39 -24.72
CA LEU A 212 11.04 -0.99 -24.04
C LEU A 212 12.23 -1.16 -24.99
N GLY A 213 13.36 -0.55 -24.65
CA GLY A 213 14.61 -0.70 -25.38
C GLY A 213 15.11 -2.15 -25.34
N ALA A 214 15.52 -2.68 -26.51
CA ALA A 214 15.91 -4.08 -26.67
C ALA A 214 17.17 -4.47 -25.88
N THR A 215 18.04 -3.50 -25.58
CA THR A 215 19.32 -3.74 -24.90
C THR A 215 19.30 -3.11 -23.51
N PRO A 216 19.68 -3.85 -22.45
CA PRO A 216 19.85 -3.25 -21.12
C PRO A 216 20.96 -2.21 -21.14
N LEU A 217 20.75 -1.09 -20.45
CA LEU A 217 21.72 -0.01 -20.29
C LEU A 217 22.73 -0.31 -19.19
N PHE A 218 22.24 -0.91 -18.09
CA PHE A 218 23.03 -1.16 -16.90
C PHE A 218 22.43 -2.31 -16.09
N ASP A 219 23.27 -3.10 -15.44
CA ASP A 219 22.83 -4.12 -14.49
C ASP A 219 22.60 -3.45 -13.14
N VAL A 220 21.38 -3.55 -12.60
CA VAL A 220 21.01 -2.89 -11.36
C VAL A 220 21.62 -3.59 -10.15
N ALA A 221 21.97 -4.88 -10.24
CA ALA A 221 22.63 -5.57 -9.13
C ALA A 221 24.14 -5.27 -9.13
N ALA A 222 24.72 -4.97 -7.97
CA ALA A 222 26.17 -4.84 -7.86
C ALA A 222 26.83 -6.21 -8.14
N PRO A 223 28.05 -6.28 -8.71
CA PRO A 223 28.68 -7.55 -9.09
C PRO A 223 28.76 -8.60 -7.98
N ALA A 224 28.94 -8.17 -6.73
CA ALA A 224 28.99 -9.06 -5.56
C ALA A 224 27.66 -9.75 -5.25
N ASP A 225 26.54 -9.22 -5.77
CA ASP A 225 25.18 -9.66 -5.46
C ASP A 225 24.49 -10.37 -6.65
N ARG A 226 25.22 -10.70 -7.73
CA ARG A 226 24.64 -11.33 -8.95
C ARG A 226 24.54 -12.85 -8.91
N GLY A 227 24.34 -13.43 -7.72
CA GLY A 227 24.30 -14.87 -7.52
C GLY A 227 22.88 -15.45 -7.60
N PRO A 228 22.72 -16.74 -7.96
CA PRO A 228 21.40 -17.40 -8.01
C PRO A 228 20.70 -17.51 -6.64
N SER A 229 21.44 -17.29 -5.55
CA SER A 229 20.92 -17.25 -4.18
C SER A 229 20.69 -15.82 -3.65
N ALA A 230 21.00 -14.79 -4.44
CA ALA A 230 20.85 -13.41 -4.05
C ALA A 230 19.43 -12.94 -4.44
N MET A 231 18.49 -13.14 -3.53
CA MET A 231 17.17 -12.53 -3.66
C MET A 231 17.28 -11.02 -3.39
N LEU A 232 16.97 -10.22 -4.41
CA LEU A 232 17.02 -8.76 -4.36
C LEU A 232 15.61 -8.19 -4.42
N PHE A 233 15.34 -7.22 -3.55
CA PHE A 233 14.11 -6.46 -3.54
C PHE A 233 14.41 -5.09 -4.16
N LEU A 234 13.94 -4.86 -5.38
CA LEU A 234 14.18 -3.61 -6.10
C LEU A 234 13.53 -2.44 -5.36
N SER A 235 14.26 -1.33 -5.29
CA SER A 235 13.73 -0.09 -4.76
C SER A 235 12.62 0.44 -5.70
N PRO A 236 11.52 0.99 -5.17
CA PRO A 236 10.35 1.43 -5.94
C PRO A 236 10.57 2.75 -6.71
N PHE A 237 11.82 3.16 -6.94
CA PHE A 237 12.14 4.43 -7.58
C PHE A 237 13.15 4.28 -8.72
N VAL A 238 13.01 5.17 -9.70
CA VAL A 238 14.03 5.53 -10.67
C VAL A 238 14.07 7.04 -10.73
N GLU A 239 15.16 7.62 -10.24
CA GLU A 239 15.36 9.05 -10.11
C GLU A 239 16.45 9.52 -11.06
N THR A 240 16.45 10.79 -11.47
CA THR A 240 17.49 11.31 -12.36
C THR A 240 17.75 12.80 -12.17
N ASP A 241 19.03 13.17 -12.18
CA ASP A 241 19.49 14.56 -12.19
C ASP A 241 19.76 15.09 -13.61
N GLY A 242 19.41 14.29 -14.64
CA GLY A 242 19.66 14.59 -16.05
C GLY A 242 20.98 14.04 -16.59
N GLN A 243 21.99 13.78 -15.75
CA GLN A 243 23.22 13.08 -16.14
C GLN A 243 23.18 11.63 -15.67
N HIS A 244 22.79 11.42 -14.42
CA HIS A 244 22.76 10.13 -13.77
C HIS A 244 21.32 9.62 -13.66
N VAL A 245 21.17 8.29 -13.77
CA VAL A 245 19.94 7.58 -13.42
C VAL A 245 20.23 6.75 -12.18
N PHE A 246 19.44 6.99 -11.15
CA PHE A 246 19.54 6.38 -9.83
C PHE A 246 18.42 5.38 -9.63
N THR A 247 18.77 4.18 -9.22
CA THR A 247 17.83 3.17 -8.74
C THR A 247 18.56 2.31 -7.72
N GLY A 248 17.95 1.27 -7.18
CA GLY A 248 18.62 0.44 -6.20
C GLY A 248 17.89 -0.83 -5.87
N TYR A 249 18.43 -1.52 -4.89
CA TYR A 249 17.84 -2.71 -4.32
C TYR A 249 18.28 -2.88 -2.87
N THR A 250 17.47 -3.62 -2.12
CA THR A 250 17.79 -4.15 -0.81
C THR A 250 17.84 -5.67 -0.84
N LYS A 251 18.42 -6.26 0.21
CA LYS A 251 18.46 -7.70 0.48
C LYS A 251 17.83 -7.96 1.83
N SER A 252 17.38 -9.19 2.03
CA SER A 252 16.98 -9.65 3.35
C SER A 252 18.17 -9.61 4.33
N GLY A 253 17.87 -9.42 5.60
CA GLY A 253 18.86 -9.35 6.67
C GLY A 253 18.76 -8.07 7.50
N ALA A 254 19.45 -8.07 8.64
CA ALA A 254 19.42 -6.95 9.58
C ALA A 254 19.88 -5.65 8.89
N GLY A 255 19.04 -4.61 9.00
CA GLY A 255 19.30 -3.30 8.41
C GLY A 255 19.05 -3.19 6.90
N PHE A 256 18.53 -4.25 6.26
CA PHE A 256 18.21 -4.30 4.82
C PHE A 256 19.41 -3.90 3.94
N PRO A 257 20.52 -4.66 3.97
CA PRO A 257 21.72 -4.31 3.20
C PRO A 257 21.38 -4.19 1.72
N GLY A 258 21.95 -3.21 1.03
CA GLY A 258 21.56 -2.88 -0.33
C GLY A 258 22.55 -1.95 -0.99
N SER A 259 22.34 -1.72 -2.29
CA SER A 259 23.14 -0.78 -3.07
C SER A 259 22.25 0.13 -3.88
N LEU A 260 22.69 1.38 -4.00
CA LEU A 260 22.26 2.30 -5.03
C LEU A 260 23.08 2.04 -6.30
N SER A 261 22.41 2.01 -7.43
CA SER A 261 22.96 1.86 -8.77
C SER A 261 22.93 3.21 -9.47
N LEU A 262 24.09 3.64 -9.96
CA LEU A 262 24.29 4.93 -10.61
C LEU A 262 24.71 4.69 -12.05
N TYR A 263 23.78 4.86 -12.97
CA TYR A 263 24.06 4.84 -14.39
C TYR A 263 24.38 6.24 -14.89
N ASP A 264 25.59 6.47 -15.41
CA ASP A 264 25.95 7.74 -16.04
C ASP A 264 25.56 7.68 -17.53
N SER A 265 24.53 8.44 -17.90
CA SER A 265 24.00 8.47 -19.27
C SER A 265 24.95 9.16 -20.27
N THR A 266 25.87 10.01 -19.78
CA THR A 266 26.87 10.69 -20.62
C THR A 266 28.13 9.84 -20.79
N THR A 267 28.53 9.14 -19.73
CA THR A 267 29.71 8.28 -19.70
C THR A 267 29.36 6.90 -19.12
N PRO A 268 28.68 6.01 -19.87
CA PRO A 268 28.20 4.73 -19.34
C PRO A 268 29.27 3.86 -18.65
N ALA A 269 30.53 3.96 -19.09
CA ALA A 269 31.66 3.26 -18.47
C ALA A 269 32.03 3.77 -17.06
N ALA A 270 31.58 4.96 -16.67
CA ALA A 270 31.76 5.52 -15.33
C ALA A 270 30.63 5.13 -14.35
N SER A 271 29.61 4.40 -14.83
CA SER A 271 28.52 3.89 -13.98
C SER A 271 29.06 3.03 -12.84
N THR A 272 28.45 3.16 -11.66
CA THR A 272 28.98 2.57 -10.43
C THR A 272 27.87 2.22 -9.44
N TYR A 273 28.26 1.67 -8.29
CA TYR A 273 27.39 1.32 -7.18
C TYR A 273 27.85 1.99 -5.90
N VAL A 274 26.90 2.35 -5.04
CA VAL A 274 27.17 2.90 -3.70
C VAL A 274 26.37 2.09 -2.68
N SER A 275 27.02 1.67 -1.59
CA SER A 275 26.32 0.99 -0.48
C SER A 275 25.18 1.87 0.04
N ALA A 276 23.98 1.34 0.13
CA ALA A 276 22.80 2.11 0.53
C ALA A 276 21.79 1.20 1.24
N PRO A 277 22.06 0.76 2.49
CA PRO A 277 21.14 -0.09 3.23
C PRO A 277 19.79 0.61 3.44
N GLY A 278 18.70 -0.13 3.24
CA GLY A 278 17.34 0.38 3.39
C GLY A 278 17.01 1.54 2.44
N ASN A 279 17.51 1.55 1.20
CA ASN A 279 17.20 2.60 0.21
C ASN A 279 15.76 2.47 -0.32
N PHE A 280 14.78 2.82 0.51
CA PHE A 280 13.37 2.61 0.24
C PHE A 280 12.76 3.68 -0.67
N THR A 281 13.06 4.96 -0.44
CA THR A 281 12.60 6.05 -1.31
C THR A 281 13.71 7.07 -1.52
N ALA A 282 13.64 7.80 -2.61
CA ALA A 282 14.65 8.77 -3.00
C ALA A 282 14.00 9.96 -3.71
N GLY A 283 14.77 11.03 -3.88
CA GLY A 283 14.37 12.18 -4.66
C GLY A 283 15.54 13.11 -4.97
N VAL A 284 15.54 13.71 -6.15
CA VAL A 284 16.64 14.57 -6.59
C VAL A 284 16.41 16.01 -6.18
N VAL A 285 17.41 16.61 -5.54
CA VAL A 285 17.51 18.04 -5.29
C VAL A 285 18.71 18.60 -6.03
N PRO A 286 18.84 19.93 -6.22
CA PRO A 286 20.01 20.50 -6.87
C PRO A 286 21.33 20.04 -6.21
N GLY A 287 22.16 19.32 -6.98
CA GLY A 287 23.48 18.84 -6.57
C GLY A 287 23.50 17.57 -5.71
N ALA A 288 22.36 16.93 -5.42
CA ALA A 288 22.34 15.69 -4.65
C ALA A 288 21.12 14.81 -4.90
N LEU A 289 21.31 13.50 -4.74
CA LEU A 289 20.22 12.54 -4.53
C LEU A 289 19.95 12.41 -3.03
N LEU A 290 18.73 12.67 -2.59
CA LEU A 290 18.28 12.32 -1.24
C LEU A 290 17.84 10.86 -1.20
N VAL A 291 18.22 10.13 -0.15
CA VAL A 291 17.83 8.74 0.10
C VAL A 291 17.27 8.64 1.51
N ASN A 292 16.01 8.20 1.61
CA ASN A 292 15.38 7.87 2.88
C ASN A 292 15.63 6.40 3.21
N GLY A 293 16.53 6.15 4.16
CA GLY A 293 17.03 4.80 4.41
C GLY A 293 17.88 4.67 5.66
N ASN A 294 18.72 3.63 5.73
CA ASN A 294 19.50 3.28 6.92
C ASN A 294 20.98 3.69 6.85
N GLY A 295 21.43 4.16 5.69
CA GLY A 295 22.81 4.57 5.44
C GLY A 295 23.06 4.86 3.98
N LEU A 296 24.19 5.49 3.70
CA LEU A 296 24.66 5.78 2.34
C LEU A 296 26.19 5.89 2.31
N ASP A 297 26.79 5.12 1.41
CA ASP A 297 28.23 4.90 1.34
C ASP A 297 28.81 4.49 2.72
N THR A 298 29.72 5.31 3.25
CA THR A 298 30.39 5.12 4.53
C THR A 298 29.64 5.77 5.70
N VAL A 299 28.54 6.48 5.42
CA VAL A 299 27.72 7.16 6.43
C VAL A 299 26.57 6.26 6.84
N SER A 300 26.58 5.77 8.09
CA SER A 300 25.51 4.94 8.65
C SER A 300 25.12 5.45 10.03
N ALA A 301 23.84 5.78 10.19
CA ALA A 301 23.30 6.38 11.42
C ALA A 301 21.83 5.97 11.68
N GLY A 302 21.46 4.76 11.26
CA GLY A 302 20.08 4.26 11.35
C GLY A 302 19.15 4.94 10.35
N LEU A 303 17.85 4.81 10.59
CA LEU A 303 16.84 5.38 9.71
C LEU A 303 16.91 6.92 9.71
N ALA A 304 17.18 7.50 8.55
CA ALA A 304 17.40 8.94 8.38
C ALA A 304 17.32 9.36 6.89
N ILE A 305 17.47 10.66 6.65
CA ILE A 305 17.64 11.19 5.29
C ILE A 305 19.13 11.38 5.02
N TYR A 306 19.62 10.66 4.03
CA TYR A 306 20.98 10.75 3.52
C TYR A 306 21.01 11.48 2.19
N ALA A 307 22.15 12.05 1.83
CA ALA A 307 22.36 12.68 0.55
C ALA A 307 23.63 12.16 -0.10
N LEU A 308 23.54 11.75 -1.35
CA LEU A 308 24.71 11.54 -2.20
C LEU A 308 24.92 12.80 -3.03
N LYS A 309 25.99 13.53 -2.76
CA LYS A 309 26.37 14.71 -3.54
C LYS A 309 26.83 14.29 -4.93
N THR A 310 26.13 14.76 -5.94
CA THR A 310 26.39 14.47 -7.36
C THR A 310 27.18 15.58 -8.06
N ASP A 311 27.33 16.73 -7.40
CA ASP A 311 28.11 17.89 -7.85
C ASP A 311 29.62 17.78 -7.53
N THR A 312 30.04 16.70 -6.85
CA THR A 312 31.42 16.41 -6.50
C THR A 312 31.89 15.09 -7.10
N SER A 313 33.14 15.03 -7.54
CA SER A 313 33.80 13.78 -7.94
C SER A 313 35.07 13.57 -7.09
N PRO A 314 35.18 12.45 -6.34
CA PRO A 314 34.20 11.38 -6.20
C PRO A 314 32.93 11.85 -5.48
N PHE A 315 31.84 11.10 -5.62
CA PHE A 315 30.61 11.34 -4.88
C PHE A 315 30.86 11.31 -3.37
N THR A 316 30.18 12.17 -2.62
CA THR A 316 30.29 12.25 -1.16
C THR A 316 28.93 12.03 -0.53
N ALA A 317 28.85 11.13 0.45
CA ALA A 317 27.62 10.90 1.21
C ALA A 317 27.59 11.74 2.49
N LEU A 318 26.39 12.19 2.87
CA LEU A 318 26.12 12.94 4.09
C LEU A 318 24.82 12.46 4.73
N LYS A 319 24.72 12.51 6.06
CA LYS A 319 23.43 12.53 6.75
C LYS A 319 22.93 13.98 6.72
N VAL A 320 21.75 14.23 6.16
CA VAL A 320 21.20 15.59 6.01
C VAL A 320 19.90 15.82 6.74
N GLY A 321 19.17 14.76 7.12
CA GLY A 321 17.95 14.87 7.92
C GLY A 321 17.86 13.81 9.01
N THR A 322 17.32 14.18 10.17
CA THR A 322 16.94 13.26 11.25
C THR A 322 15.43 13.07 11.29
N LEU A 323 15.01 11.82 11.43
CA LEU A 323 13.63 11.42 11.64
C LEU A 323 13.33 11.34 13.15
N PRO A 324 12.08 11.54 13.59
CA PRO A 324 11.73 11.49 15.02
C PRO A 324 11.88 10.07 15.58
N PRO A 325 12.13 9.90 16.89
CA PRO A 325 12.34 8.59 17.51
C PRO A 325 11.16 7.62 17.32
N GLU A 326 9.93 8.13 17.34
CA GLU A 326 8.67 7.38 17.19
C GLU A 326 8.34 7.01 15.73
N ASN A 327 9.36 6.66 14.95
CA ASN A 327 9.21 6.14 13.61
C ASN A 327 9.27 4.60 13.60
N GLY A 328 8.37 3.98 12.86
CA GLY A 328 8.37 2.52 12.64
C GLY A 328 9.08 2.10 11.36
N GLY A 329 9.35 3.06 10.47
CA GLY A 329 9.94 2.76 9.16
C GLY A 329 10.14 3.98 8.27
N SER A 330 10.84 3.73 7.17
CA SER A 330 11.03 4.72 6.10
C SER A 330 9.68 5.11 5.50
N GLY A 331 9.56 6.37 5.10
CA GLY A 331 8.38 6.88 4.42
C GLY A 331 8.71 7.31 3.00
N PHE A 332 7.85 8.16 2.44
CA PHE A 332 7.98 8.61 1.06
C PHE A 332 8.85 9.85 0.93
N THR A 333 9.53 9.94 -0.22
CA THR A 333 10.33 11.08 -0.64
C THR A 333 9.78 11.57 -1.97
N ALA A 334 9.50 12.87 -2.08
CA ALA A 334 9.11 13.49 -3.34
C ALA A 334 9.61 14.93 -3.38
N VAL A 335 10.07 15.40 -4.55
CA VAL A 335 10.63 16.75 -4.69
C VAL A 335 9.81 17.55 -5.69
N SER A 336 9.39 18.75 -5.30
CA SER A 336 8.68 19.70 -6.17
C SER A 336 9.65 20.39 -7.15
N THR A 337 9.12 21.05 -8.19
CA THR A 337 9.94 21.76 -9.18
C THR A 337 10.76 22.92 -8.61
N HIS A 338 10.42 23.42 -7.42
CA HIS A 338 11.18 24.46 -6.71
C HIS A 338 12.11 23.89 -5.63
N GLY A 339 12.33 22.58 -5.62
CA GLY A 339 13.29 21.92 -4.73
C GLY A 339 12.81 21.76 -3.29
N VAL A 340 11.54 22.04 -2.98
CA VAL A 340 10.95 21.64 -1.69
C VAL A 340 10.83 20.12 -1.71
N ALA A 341 11.44 19.46 -0.72
CA ALA A 341 11.36 18.01 -0.57
C ALA A 341 10.30 17.65 0.47
N MET A 342 9.28 16.89 0.07
CA MET A 342 8.44 16.17 1.01
C MET A 342 9.22 14.95 1.48
N LEU A 343 9.54 14.91 2.77
CA LEU A 343 10.27 13.84 3.41
C LEU A 343 9.38 13.23 4.49
N GLY A 344 9.17 11.92 4.41
CA GLY A 344 8.25 11.22 5.27
C GLY A 344 8.85 10.06 6.06
N TYR A 345 8.05 9.55 6.99
CA TYR A 345 8.31 8.36 7.78
C TYR A 345 6.97 7.70 8.15
N TYR A 346 7.01 6.40 8.44
CA TYR A 346 5.88 5.73 9.07
C TYR A 346 5.90 6.02 10.57
N SER A 347 4.79 6.50 11.13
CA SER A 347 4.71 6.81 12.56
C SER A 347 4.05 5.68 13.35
N ASP A 348 4.72 5.20 14.38
CA ASP A 348 4.17 4.18 15.29
C ASP A 348 3.10 4.73 16.24
N THR A 349 2.95 6.06 16.30
CA THR A 349 1.96 6.70 17.19
C THR A 349 0.59 6.80 16.54
N VAL A 350 0.56 7.10 15.23
CA VAL A 350 -0.67 7.27 14.46
C VAL A 350 -0.89 6.15 13.44
N PHE A 351 0.03 5.19 13.36
CA PHE A 351 0.00 4.03 12.47
C PHE A 351 -0.19 4.38 10.99
N ALA A 352 0.37 5.51 10.56
CA ALA A 352 0.22 6.03 9.21
C ALA A 352 1.53 6.66 8.71
N ASN A 353 1.64 6.77 7.38
CA ASN A 353 2.70 7.57 6.78
C ASN A 353 2.45 9.05 7.04
N VAL A 354 3.52 9.77 7.40
CA VAL A 354 3.53 11.22 7.63
C VAL A 354 4.55 11.85 6.68
N GLY A 355 4.23 13.02 6.13
CA GLY A 355 5.13 13.78 5.24
C GLY A 355 5.31 15.22 5.69
N HIS A 356 6.55 15.72 5.63
CA HIS A 356 6.88 17.10 5.97
C HIS A 356 7.56 17.82 4.79
N ALA A 357 7.15 19.06 4.53
CA ALA A 357 7.67 19.87 3.43
C ALA A 357 8.92 20.65 3.84
N VAL A 358 10.11 20.09 3.55
CA VAL A 358 11.39 20.68 3.91
C VAL A 358 11.83 21.71 2.88
N ALA A 359 12.17 22.90 3.38
CA ALA A 359 12.55 24.05 2.59
C ALA A 359 13.89 23.83 1.84
N PRO A 360 14.03 24.30 0.58
CA PRO A 360 15.25 24.11 -0.22
C PRO A 360 16.51 24.68 0.46
N ALA A 361 16.39 25.80 1.17
CA ALA A 361 17.54 26.41 1.83
C ALA A 361 18.05 25.58 3.02
N LYS A 362 17.15 24.93 3.78
CA LYS A 362 17.52 23.99 4.84
C LYS A 362 18.31 22.80 4.29
N ILE A 363 17.85 22.24 3.17
CA ILE A 363 18.56 21.14 2.48
C ILE A 363 19.93 21.61 2.00
N THR A 364 19.99 22.78 1.36
CA THR A 364 21.24 23.39 0.88
C THR A 364 22.22 23.68 2.03
N GLN A 365 21.72 24.12 3.19
CA GLN A 365 22.53 24.34 4.38
C GLN A 365 23.08 23.03 4.94
N ALA A 366 22.27 21.97 5.00
CA ALA A 366 22.72 20.65 5.45
C ALA A 366 23.78 20.06 4.52
N LEU A 367 23.59 20.17 3.19
CA LEU A 367 24.57 19.73 2.19
C LEU A 367 25.91 20.47 2.29
N ARG A 368 25.90 21.75 2.68
CA ARG A 368 27.12 22.57 2.83
C ARG A 368 27.82 22.36 4.17
N SER A 369 27.06 22.26 5.25
CA SER A 369 27.59 22.21 6.62
C SER A 369 27.82 20.80 7.16
N GLY A 370 27.19 19.80 6.54
CA GLY A 370 27.11 18.43 7.09
C GLY A 370 26.26 18.33 8.36
N THR A 371 25.57 19.39 8.76
CA THR A 371 24.69 19.41 9.94
C THR A 371 23.27 19.03 9.52
N PRO A 372 22.69 17.93 10.03
CA PRO A 372 21.34 17.52 9.67
C PRO A 372 20.26 18.49 10.18
N PHE A 373 19.18 18.65 9.43
CA PHE A 373 17.94 19.26 9.93
C PHE A 373 17.03 18.19 10.55
N VAL A 374 16.08 18.60 11.40
CA VAL A 374 15.02 17.72 11.91
C VAL A 374 13.83 17.76 10.95
N VAL A 375 13.42 16.61 10.42
CA VAL A 375 12.32 16.53 9.44
C VAL A 375 11.00 16.99 10.06
N ALA A 376 10.71 16.57 11.30
CA ALA A 376 9.48 16.89 12.01
C ALA A 376 9.28 18.38 12.31
N ASP A 377 10.35 19.19 12.29
CA ASP A 377 10.29 20.65 12.47
C ASP A 377 9.77 21.38 11.23
N ALA A 378 9.71 20.71 10.09
CA ALA A 378 9.15 21.28 8.86
C ALA A 378 7.61 21.16 8.86
N PRO A 379 6.90 22.03 8.11
CA PRO A 379 5.45 21.96 8.00
C PRO A 379 4.96 20.59 7.54
N MET A 380 4.03 20.00 8.29
CA MET A 380 3.41 18.71 7.98
C MET A 380 2.36 18.87 6.88
N LEU A 381 2.23 17.86 6.02
CA LEU A 381 1.12 17.74 5.08
C LEU A 381 -0.09 17.14 5.80
N ASP A 382 -1.21 17.85 5.79
CA ASP A 382 -2.48 17.33 6.31
C ASP A 382 -3.14 16.37 5.28
N VAL A 383 -2.62 15.14 5.23
CA VAL A 383 -3.09 14.11 4.30
C VAL A 383 -4.49 13.62 4.70
N GLY A 384 -4.79 13.54 6.00
CA GLY A 384 -6.08 13.09 6.53
C GLY A 384 -6.40 11.60 6.29
N SER A 385 -5.42 10.79 5.86
CA SER A 385 -5.49 9.34 5.69
C SER A 385 -4.06 8.79 5.60
N ASN A 386 -3.92 7.46 5.46
CA ASN A 386 -2.66 6.90 5.01
C ASN A 386 -2.41 7.26 3.52
N PHE A 387 -1.18 7.04 3.07
CA PHE A 387 -0.78 7.18 1.67
C PHE A 387 0.39 6.26 1.35
N VAL A 388 0.48 5.80 0.09
CA VAL A 388 1.45 4.75 -0.34
C VAL A 388 2.29 5.13 -1.56
N ALA A 389 2.15 6.35 -2.06
CA ALA A 389 3.03 6.89 -3.09
C ALA A 389 3.06 8.41 -3.00
N ALA A 390 4.15 9.01 -3.45
CA ALA A 390 4.29 10.44 -3.58
C ALA A 390 5.16 10.81 -4.79
N ALA A 391 4.84 11.92 -5.45
CA ALA A 391 5.62 12.44 -6.57
C ALA A 391 5.56 13.96 -6.63
N GLY A 392 6.58 14.60 -7.20
CA GLY A 392 6.55 16.03 -7.50
C GLY A 392 5.44 16.38 -8.50
N GLN A 393 4.74 17.49 -8.26
CA GLN A 393 3.76 18.04 -9.22
C GLN A 393 3.77 19.57 -9.15
N GLY A 394 4.55 20.17 -10.04
CA GLY A 394 4.78 21.61 -10.10
C GLY A 394 5.39 22.10 -8.79
N THR A 395 4.84 23.18 -8.24
CA THR A 395 5.30 23.78 -6.97
C THR A 395 4.97 22.95 -5.72
N GLY A 396 4.44 21.74 -5.87
CA GLY A 396 3.95 20.91 -4.78
C GLY A 396 4.29 19.43 -4.99
N VAL A 397 3.61 18.58 -4.22
CA VAL A 397 3.66 17.12 -4.39
C VAL A 397 2.25 16.56 -4.46
N ALA A 398 2.09 15.46 -5.19
CA ALA A 398 0.91 14.63 -5.18
C ALA A 398 1.16 13.37 -4.36
N VAL A 399 0.15 12.89 -3.65
CA VAL A 399 0.18 11.65 -2.87
C VAL A 399 -0.99 10.74 -3.22
N LEU A 400 -0.76 9.42 -3.29
CA LEU A 400 -1.82 8.42 -3.43
C LEU A 400 -2.36 8.06 -2.05
N ARG A 401 -3.56 8.53 -1.76
CA ARG A 401 -4.25 8.38 -0.47
C ARG A 401 -5.14 7.14 -0.46
N GLY A 402 -5.40 6.66 0.74
CA GLY A 402 -6.21 5.47 0.98
C GLY A 402 -5.94 4.88 2.34
N ASP A 403 -6.36 3.64 2.53
CA ASP A 403 -6.07 2.88 3.73
C ASP A 403 -5.98 1.38 3.43
N TYR A 404 -5.40 0.62 4.37
CA TYR A 404 -5.33 -0.83 4.28
C TYR A 404 -6.62 -1.46 4.82
N VAL A 405 -7.28 -2.27 4.01
CA VAL A 405 -8.60 -2.83 4.34
C VAL A 405 -8.48 -4.28 4.81
N PRO A 406 -8.90 -4.63 6.04
CA PRO A 406 -8.95 -6.02 6.51
C PRO A 406 -9.95 -6.89 5.72
N PRO A 407 -9.75 -8.21 5.64
CA PRO A 407 -8.68 -9.00 6.26
C PRO A 407 -7.45 -9.18 5.36
N THR A 408 -7.54 -8.81 4.07
CA THR A 408 -6.45 -8.99 3.11
C THR A 408 -5.35 -7.95 3.27
N TYR A 409 -5.65 -6.82 3.94
CA TYR A 409 -4.76 -5.66 4.07
C TYR A 409 -4.27 -5.19 2.71
N GLU A 410 -5.14 -5.26 1.70
CA GLU A 410 -4.91 -4.60 0.43
C GLU A 410 -5.16 -3.10 0.61
N PHE A 411 -4.32 -2.29 -0.03
CA PHE A 411 -4.50 -0.84 0.01
C PHE A 411 -5.64 -0.44 -0.91
N ALA A 412 -6.70 0.13 -0.34
CA ALA A 412 -7.81 0.70 -1.10
C ALA A 412 -7.54 2.18 -1.33
N GLY A 413 -7.28 2.55 -2.59
CA GLY A 413 -7.05 3.93 -2.98
C GLY A 413 -8.33 4.77 -2.90
N THR A 414 -8.24 5.98 -2.39
CA THR A 414 -9.36 6.93 -2.33
C THR A 414 -9.21 8.04 -3.36
N ASP A 415 -8.03 8.65 -3.40
CA ASP A 415 -7.71 9.72 -4.34
C ASP A 415 -6.19 9.94 -4.47
N ILE A 416 -5.77 10.50 -5.60
CA ILE A 416 -4.51 11.21 -5.68
C ILE A 416 -4.79 12.67 -5.34
N SER A 417 -4.15 13.19 -4.30
CA SER A 417 -4.29 14.58 -3.87
C SER A 417 -2.98 15.33 -3.96
N ARG A 418 -3.06 16.58 -4.42
CA ARG A 418 -1.95 17.52 -4.50
C ARG A 418 -1.94 18.46 -3.30
N PHE A 419 -0.73 18.74 -2.81
CA PHE A 419 -0.44 19.77 -1.82
C PHE A 419 0.52 20.78 -2.42
N ALA A 420 0.04 22.01 -2.65
CA ALA A 420 0.88 23.08 -3.19
C ALA A 420 1.85 23.59 -2.11
N PHE A 421 3.10 23.88 -2.47
CA PHE A 421 4.01 24.57 -1.57
C PHE A 421 4.20 26.02 -1.99
N THR A 422 4.24 26.91 -1.00
CA THR A 422 4.65 28.30 -1.19
C THR A 422 5.97 28.50 -0.46
N VAL A 423 6.98 28.95 -1.18
CA VAL A 423 8.32 29.20 -0.65
C VAL A 423 8.50 30.70 -0.50
N THR A 424 8.96 31.14 0.67
CA THR A 424 9.22 32.55 1.00
C THR A 424 10.64 32.71 1.55
N ASP A 425 11.04 33.96 1.80
CA ASP A 425 12.33 34.30 2.43
C ASP A 425 13.56 33.69 1.73
N GLY A 426 13.55 33.68 0.40
CA GLY A 426 14.68 33.17 -0.39
C GLY A 426 14.89 31.65 -0.31
N GLY A 427 13.88 30.87 0.11
CA GLY A 427 13.99 29.41 0.21
C GLY A 427 13.99 28.86 1.63
N GLU A 428 13.91 29.72 2.64
CA GLU A 428 14.02 29.35 4.06
C GLU A 428 12.71 28.85 4.66
N THR A 429 11.59 29.44 4.22
CA THR A 429 10.27 29.15 4.77
C THR A 429 9.38 28.53 3.72
N VAL A 430 8.67 27.47 4.11
CA VAL A 430 7.66 26.79 3.30
C VAL A 430 6.32 26.86 4.02
N THR A 431 5.24 27.03 3.28
CA THR A 431 3.88 26.75 3.75
C THR A 431 3.23 25.71 2.85
N VAL A 432 2.48 24.80 3.47
CA VAL A 432 1.71 23.76 2.77
C VAL A 432 0.30 24.27 2.54
N GLY A 433 -0.14 24.28 1.29
CA GLY A 433 -1.50 24.61 0.89
C GLY A 433 -2.51 23.51 1.25
N ALA A 434 -3.78 23.86 1.20
CA ALA A 434 -4.86 22.89 1.41
C ALA A 434 -4.82 21.75 0.38
N ARG A 435 -5.32 20.59 0.79
CA ARG A 435 -5.46 19.41 -0.06
C ARG A 435 -6.32 19.71 -1.29
N GLN A 436 -5.80 19.41 -2.47
CA GLN A 436 -6.52 19.52 -3.74
C GLN A 436 -6.59 18.15 -4.43
N PRO A 437 -7.77 17.51 -4.51
CA PRO A 437 -7.93 16.27 -5.26
C PRO A 437 -7.53 16.44 -6.73
N VAL A 438 -6.84 15.44 -7.29
CA VAL A 438 -6.38 15.38 -8.69
C VAL A 438 -7.13 14.28 -9.44
N LEU A 439 -7.09 13.06 -8.89
CA LEU A 439 -7.82 11.88 -9.37
C LEU A 439 -8.57 11.25 -8.21
N THR A 440 -9.78 10.76 -8.42
CA THR A 440 -10.60 10.11 -7.38
C THR A 440 -11.04 8.73 -7.84
N TYR A 441 -10.98 7.77 -6.91
CA TYR A 441 -11.52 6.44 -7.09
C TYR A 441 -13.04 6.48 -6.88
N VAL A 442 -13.80 6.03 -7.86
CA VAL A 442 -15.26 5.80 -7.73
C VAL A 442 -15.59 4.32 -7.48
N ASP A 443 -14.64 3.47 -7.81
CA ASP A 443 -14.58 2.03 -7.59
C ASP A 443 -13.10 1.64 -7.50
N GLN A 444 -12.80 0.35 -7.32
CA GLN A 444 -11.42 -0.17 -7.33
C GLN A 444 -11.09 -0.92 -8.63
N CYS A 445 -11.80 -0.62 -9.72
CA CYS A 445 -11.66 -1.34 -11.00
C CYS A 445 -10.50 -0.84 -11.88
N THR A 446 -9.88 0.27 -11.48
CA THR A 446 -8.65 0.80 -12.06
C THR A 446 -7.66 1.04 -10.92
N SER A 447 -6.47 0.47 -11.03
CA SER A 447 -5.41 0.66 -10.04
C SER A 447 -4.43 1.73 -10.50
N VAL A 448 -3.80 2.41 -9.54
CA VAL A 448 -2.65 3.29 -9.79
C VAL A 448 -1.40 2.48 -9.46
N THR A 449 -0.55 2.26 -10.45
CA THR A 449 0.61 1.37 -10.33
C THR A 449 1.91 2.11 -10.03
N LEU A 450 2.00 3.38 -10.42
CA LEU A 450 3.13 4.26 -10.08
C LEU A 450 2.74 5.73 -10.19
N MET A 451 3.54 6.58 -9.53
CA MET A 451 3.49 8.03 -9.67
C MET A 451 4.92 8.57 -9.79
N THR A 452 5.15 9.43 -10.76
CA THR A 452 6.43 10.16 -10.90
C THR A 452 6.20 11.54 -11.50
N SER A 453 7.17 12.44 -11.38
CA SER A 453 7.08 13.79 -11.96
C SER A 453 7.47 13.79 -13.44
N ILE A 454 6.80 14.59 -14.26
CA ILE A 454 7.23 14.90 -15.64
C ILE A 454 7.21 16.42 -15.84
N GLY A 455 8.36 17.05 -15.61
CA GLY A 455 8.45 18.51 -15.55
C GLY A 455 7.60 19.05 -14.40
N ALA A 456 6.63 19.92 -14.70
CA ALA A 456 5.68 20.45 -13.72
C ALA A 456 4.42 19.59 -13.56
N ASP A 457 4.27 18.56 -14.37
CA ASP A 457 3.08 17.71 -14.39
C ASP A 457 3.32 16.41 -13.64
N LEU A 458 2.25 15.67 -13.39
CA LEU A 458 2.29 14.35 -12.78
C LEU A 458 2.18 13.29 -13.87
N LEU A 459 2.99 12.24 -13.80
CA LEU A 459 2.87 11.05 -14.64
C LEU A 459 2.36 9.91 -13.78
N VAL A 460 1.20 9.37 -14.13
CA VAL A 460 0.50 8.33 -13.36
C VAL A 460 0.46 7.05 -14.20
N GLY A 461 0.92 5.94 -13.64
CA GLY A 461 0.66 4.61 -14.18
C GLY A 461 -0.72 4.14 -13.74
N VAL A 462 -1.55 3.73 -14.69
CA VAL A 462 -2.86 3.13 -14.43
C VAL A 462 -2.90 1.73 -15.02
N ASP A 463 -3.55 0.82 -14.33
CA ASP A 463 -3.78 -0.55 -14.80
C ASP A 463 -5.23 -0.97 -14.57
N ASP A 464 -5.83 -1.53 -15.62
CA ASP A 464 -7.21 -2.00 -15.65
C ASP A 464 -7.41 -3.02 -16.79
N LYS A 465 -8.67 -3.34 -17.13
CA LYS A 465 -9.02 -4.28 -18.21
C LYS A 465 -8.48 -3.90 -19.60
N ASN A 466 -8.08 -2.64 -19.82
CA ASN A 466 -7.48 -2.16 -21.06
C ASN A 466 -5.95 -2.22 -21.05
N GLY A 467 -5.35 -2.74 -19.97
CA GLY A 467 -3.91 -2.89 -19.78
C GLY A 467 -3.24 -1.65 -19.19
N THR A 468 -1.96 -1.84 -18.85
CA THR A 468 -1.16 -0.82 -18.16
C THR A 468 -0.74 0.31 -19.11
N ARG A 469 -0.83 1.55 -18.62
CA ARG A 469 -0.45 2.75 -19.38
C ARG A 469 -0.05 3.89 -18.47
N LEU A 470 0.78 4.78 -18.99
CA LEU A 470 1.14 6.04 -18.37
C LEU A 470 0.21 7.14 -18.88
N VAL A 471 -0.21 8.04 -17.99
CA VAL A 471 -1.04 9.20 -18.31
C VAL A 471 -0.42 10.45 -17.69
N ARG A 472 -0.21 11.48 -18.51
CA ARG A 472 0.27 12.79 -18.04
C ARG A 472 -0.91 13.61 -17.53
N ILE A 473 -0.88 14.00 -16.26
CA ILE A 473 -1.89 14.83 -15.60
C ILE A 473 -1.33 16.23 -15.40
N GLN A 474 -1.93 17.19 -16.10
CA GLN A 474 -1.50 18.59 -16.13
C GLN A 474 -2.45 19.43 -15.28
N GLN A 475 -1.92 20.46 -14.63
CA GLN A 475 -2.76 21.48 -14.02
C GLN A 475 -3.27 22.41 -15.13
N ALA A 476 -4.60 22.60 -15.21
CA ALA A 476 -5.20 23.51 -16.18
C ALA A 476 -4.72 24.94 -15.89
N GLN A 477 -4.34 25.67 -16.96
CA GLN A 477 -3.89 27.06 -16.87
C GLN A 477 -5.02 28.05 -16.70
#